data_AF-A0A562YFH7-F1
#
_entry.id   AF-A0A562YFH7-F1
#
_cell.length_a   1.000
_cell.length_b   1.000
_cell.length_c   1.000
_cell.angle_alpha   90.00
_cell.angle_beta   90.00
_cell.angle_gamma   90.00
#
_symmetry.space_group_name_H-M   'P 1'
#
loop_
_entity.id
_entity.type
_entity.pdbx_description
1 polymer ?
#
loop_
_entity_poly.entity_id
_entity_poly.type
_entity_poly.pdbx_seq_one_letter_code
_entity_poly.pdbx_strand_id
1 'polypeptide(L)' 'MIEHYFTCPYCWQVISVLIDSSIQNQNYIEDCEVCCNPIAISFQIYNSDISGFQADSLKQ' A
#
# COMPACT_ATOMS: atom_id res chain seq x y z
N MET A 1 1.09 3.82 -13.48
CA MET A 1 1.52 3.18 -12.23
C MET A 1 2.45 4.13 -11.50
N ILE A 2 2.19 4.36 -10.22
CA ILE A 2 2.92 5.28 -9.33
C ILE A 2 3.61 4.41 -8.28
N GLU A 3 4.92 4.61 -8.07
CA GLU A 3 5.63 3.93 -6.98
C GLU A 3 5.45 4.73 -5.68
N HIS A 4 4.97 4.06 -4.62
CA HIS A 4 4.75 4.67 -3.32
C HIS A 4 5.54 3.93 -2.24
N TYR A 5 6.32 4.68 -1.46
CA TYR A 5 7.14 4.14 -0.37
C TYR A 5 6.42 4.31 0.96
N PHE A 6 6.37 3.24 1.75
CA PHE A 6 5.80 3.27 3.08
C PHE A 6 6.57 2.33 4.03
N THR A 7 6.31 2.47 5.33
CA THR A 7 6.91 1.61 6.35
C THR A 7 6.01 0.42 6.63
N CYS A 8 6.53 -0.79 6.46
CA CYS A 8 5.79 -2.01 6.74
C CYS A 8 5.35 -2.06 8.22
N PRO A 9 4.06 -2.31 8.53
CA PRO A 9 3.55 -2.35 9.90
C PRO A 9 4.04 -3.56 10.71
N TYR A 10 4.69 -4.53 10.06
CA TYR A 10 5.22 -5.74 10.71
C TYR A 10 6.69 -5.62 11.07
N CYS A 11 7.55 -5.39 10.08
CA CYS A 11 9.02 -5.41 10.25
C CYS A 11 9.65 -4.02 10.28
N TRP A 12 8.86 -2.95 10.12
CA TRP A 12 9.29 -1.57 10.18
C TRP A 12 10.34 -1.17 9.13
N GLN A 13 10.46 -1.98 8.08
CA GLN A 13 11.29 -1.66 6.92
C GLN A 13 10.52 -0.78 5.94
N VAL A 14 11.25 0.09 5.24
CA VAL A 14 10.69 0.86 4.14
C VAL A 14 10.62 -0.04 2.91
N ILE A 15 9.42 -0.19 2.36
CA ILE A 15 9.14 -0.95 1.14
C ILE A 15 8.39 -0.04 0.15
N SER A 16 8.39 -0.40 -1.14
CA SER A 16 7.58 0.27 -2.15
C SER A 16 6.50 -0.63 -2.71
N VAL A 17 5.43 0.00 -3.19
CA VAL A 17 4.34 -0.66 -3.92
C VAL A 17 3.98 0.12 -5.16
N LEU A 18 3.44 -0.59 -6.15
CA LEU A 18 3.00 0.00 -7.42
C LEU A 18 1.49 0.24 -7.39
N ILE A 19 1.13 1.51 -7.36
CA ILE A 19 -0.25 1.99 -7.33
C ILE A 19 -0.73 2.23 -8.77
N ASP A 20 -1.87 1.65 -9.15
CA ASP A 20 -2.50 1.95 -10.43
C ASP A 20 -3.36 3.23 -10.32
N SER A 21 -2.84 4.33 -10.86
CA SER A 21 -3.53 5.62 -10.94
C SER A 21 -4.77 5.64 -11.84
N SER A 22 -5.03 4.57 -12.60
CA SER A 22 -6.27 4.41 -13.36
C SER A 22 -7.48 4.06 -12.48
N ILE A 23 -7.23 3.56 -11.26
CA ILE A 23 -8.24 3.13 -10.32
C ILE A 23 -8.36 4.18 -9.21
N GLN A 24 -9.55 4.75 -9.05
CA GLN A 24 -9.78 5.80 -8.04
C GLN A 24 -9.68 5.29 -6.60
N ASN A 25 -10.19 4.09 -6.34
CA ASN A 25 -10.15 3.47 -5.03
C ASN A 25 -9.73 2.02 -5.21
N GLN A 26 -8.59 1.64 -4.66
CA GLN A 26 -8.14 0.26 -4.66
C GLN A 26 -7.91 -0.20 -3.23
N ASN A 27 -8.35 -1.43 -2.96
CA ASN A 27 -8.06 -2.13 -1.74
C ASN A 27 -7.64 -3.54 -2.11
N TYR A 28 -6.45 -3.94 -1.68
CA TYR A 28 -5.87 -5.22 -2.00
C TYR A 28 -4.89 -5.63 -0.90
N ILE A 29 -4.50 -6.90 -0.92
CA ILE A 29 -3.55 -7.45 0.03
C ILE A 29 -2.25 -7.70 -0.71
N GLU A 30 -1.14 -7.23 -0.14
CA GLU A 30 0.20 -7.40 -0.68
C GLU A 30 1.12 -7.88 0.43
N ASP A 31 1.98 -8.86 0.12
CA ASP A 31 2.94 -9.36 1.09
C ASP A 31 4.14 -8.44 1.18
N CYS A 32 4.61 -8.16 2.40
CA CYS A 32 5.85 -7.42 2.59
C CYS A 32 7.03 -8.16 1.93
N GLU A 33 7.77 -7.47 1.06
CA GLU A 33 8.94 -8.03 0.37
C GLU A 33 10.09 -8.45 1.32
N VAL A 34 10.07 -7.96 2.57
CA VAL A 34 11.14 -8.24 3.55
C VAL A 34 10.73 -9.33 4.55
N CYS A 35 9.52 -9.27 5.08
CA CYS A 35 9.07 -10.19 6.14
C CYS A 35 7.94 -11.13 5.72
N CYS A 36 7.49 -11.09 4.46
CA CYS A 36 6.46 -11.95 3.87
C CYS A 36 5.14 -11.99 4.66
N ASN A 37 4.82 -10.91 5.40
CA ASN A 37 3.56 -10.80 6.11
C ASN A 37 2.55 -10.02 5.24
N PRO A 38 1.28 -10.45 5.20
CA PRO A 38 0.27 -9.82 4.35
C PRO A 38 -0.15 -8.47 4.93
N ILE A 39 -0.07 -7.43 4.12
CA ILE A 39 -0.46 -6.06 4.44
C ILE A 39 -1.72 -5.72 3.66
N ALA A 40 -2.74 -5.20 4.34
CA ALA A 40 -3.89 -4.62 3.67
C ALA A 40 -3.52 -3.21 3.20
N ILE A 41 -3.50 -3.00 1.89
CA ILE A 41 -3.18 -1.73 1.27
C ILE A 41 -4.46 -1.14 0.69
N SER A 42 -4.75 0.09 1.08
CA SER A 42 -5.85 0.88 0.54
C SER A 42 -5.34 2.22 0.07
N PHE A 43 -5.70 2.64 -1.15
CA PHE A 43 -5.38 3.96 -1.64
C PHE A 43 -6.55 4.63 -2.36
N GLN A 44 -6.47 5.95 -2.42
CA GLN A 44 -7.43 6.81 -3.10
C GLN A 44 -6.69 7.79 -4.01
N ILE A 45 -7.19 7.91 -5.24
CA ILE A 45 -6.72 8.86 -6.25
C ILE A 45 -7.79 9.92 -6.46
N TYR A 46 -7.38 11.18 -6.35
CA TYR A 46 -8.21 12.34 -6.62
C TYR A 46 -7.47 13.32 -7.52
N ASN A 47 -8.07 13.74 -8.62
CA ASN A 47 -7.44 14.63 -9.62
C ASN A 47 -6.04 14.18 -10.09
N SER A 48 -5.85 12.87 -10.27
CA SER A 48 -4.57 12.27 -10.66
C SER A 48 -3.46 12.32 -9.59
N ASP A 49 -3.77 12.72 -8.36
CA ASP A 49 -2.87 12.67 -7.20
C ASP A 49 -3.36 11.67 -6.15
N ILE A 50 -2.44 11.14 -5.34
CA ILE A 50 -2.78 10.28 -4.20
C ILE A 50 -3.38 11.15 -3.09
N SER A 51 -4.67 10.99 -2.82
CA SER A 51 -5.37 11.71 -1.75
C SER A 51 -5.40 10.95 -0.43
N GLY A 52 -5.20 9.63 -0.47
CA GLY A 52 -5.19 8.79 0.73
C GLY A 52 -4.41 7.51 0.49
N PHE A 53 -3.63 7.10 1.48
CA PHE A 53 -2.90 5.83 1.51
C PHE A 53 -2.97 5.26 2.92
N GLN A 54 -3.24 3.96 3.02
CA GLN A 54 -3.29 3.24 4.27
C GLN A 54 -2.71 1.84 4.09
N ALA A 55 -1.88 1.44 5.05
CA ALA A 55 -1.23 0.14 5.10
C ALA A 55 -1.42 -0.47 6.49
N ASP A 56 -2.36 -1.38 6.61
CA ASP A 56 -2.74 -2.00 7.89
C ASP A 56 -2.22 -3.43 7.98
N SER A 57 -1.79 -3.81 9.17
CA SER A 57 -1.52 -5.22 9.47
C SER A 57 -2.84 -5.98 9.59
N LEU A 58 -2.99 -7.07 8.86
CA LEU A 58 -4.14 -7.99 8.90
C LEU A 58 -4.19 -8.88 10.16
N LYS A 59 -3.65 -8.41 11.29
CA LYS A 59 -3.68 -9.19 12.53
C LYS A 59 -5.13 -9.36 12.98
N GLN A 60 -5.59 -10.61 12.89
CA GLN A 60 -6.84 -11.10 13.47
C GLN A 60 -6.77 -11.11 14.99
#